data_AF-A0A661Z2D2-F1
#
_entry.id   AF-A0A661Z2D2-F1
#
_cell.length_a   1.000
_cell.length_b   1.000
_cell.length_c   1.000
_cell.angle_alpha   90.00
_cell.angle_beta   90.00
_cell.angle_gamma   90.00
#
_symmetry.space_group_name_H-M   'P 1'
#
loop_
_entity.id
_entity.type
_entity.pdbx_description
1 polymer ?
#
loop_
_entity_poly.entity_id
_entity_poly.type
_entity_poly.pdbx_seq_one_letter_code
_entity_poly.pdbx_strand_id
1 'polypeptide(L)'
;MMEKLNYIFSSQRELVGEIISDGMEQGIWDENISIDDITMLYMGIPLTHNINLILSKGKNKKQQFCNKMMTLLERMLVKNSTIQ
;
A
#
# COMPACT_ATOMS: atom_id res chain seq x y z
N MET A 1 22.14 -12.04 -0.41
CA MET A 1 21.32 -11.30 0.58
C MET A 1 20.47 -10.24 -0.11
N MET A 2 21.07 -9.34 -0.90
CA MET A 2 20.35 -8.28 -1.63
C MET A 2 19.32 -8.83 -2.63
N GLU A 3 19.69 -9.87 -3.40
CA GLU A 3 18.75 -10.55 -4.31
C GLU A 3 17.50 -11.08 -3.61
N LYS A 4 17.68 -11.67 -2.41
CA LYS A 4 16.55 -12.16 -1.60
C LYS A 4 15.64 -11.03 -1.13
N LEU A 5 16.21 -9.88 -0.75
CA LEU A 5 15.42 -8.71 -0.35
C LEU A 5 14.66 -8.12 -1.55
N ASN A 6 15.31 -8.05 -2.71
CA ASN A 6 14.67 -7.61 -3.94
C ASN A 6 13.53 -8.54 -4.33
N TYR A 7 13.73 -9.86 -4.24
CA TYR A 7 12.69 -10.85 -4.49
C TYR A 7 11.50 -10.69 -3.54
N ILE A 8 11.73 -10.54 -2.24
CA ILE A 8 10.65 -10.32 -1.26
C ILE A 8 9.89 -9.03 -1.59
N PHE A 9 10.61 -7.96 -1.91
CA PHE A 9 10.01 -6.67 -2.26
C PHE A 9 9.17 -6.77 -3.54
N SER A 10 9.70 -7.40 -4.60
CA SER A 10 8.97 -7.55 -5.87
C SER A 10 7.74 -8.44 -5.70
N SER A 11 7.84 -9.56 -4.99
CA SER A 11 6.71 -10.46 -4.75
C SER A 11 5.62 -9.78 -3.91
N GLN A 12 5.99 -9.00 -2.89
CA GLN A 12 4.99 -8.25 -2.11
C GLN A 12 4.29 -7.19 -2.95
N ARG A 13 5.03 -6.48 -3.81
CA ARG A 13 4.46 -5.49 -4.73
C ARG A 13 3.46 -6.14 -5.70
N GLU A 14 3.85 -7.28 -6.28
CA GLU A 14 3.02 -8.05 -7.21
C GLU A 14 1.72 -8.52 -6.55
N LEU A 15 1.81 -9.17 -5.38
CA LEU A 15 0.64 -9.66 -4.64
C LEU A 15 -0.32 -8.52 -4.24
N VAL A 16 0.19 -7.36 -3.86
CA VAL A 16 -0.66 -6.18 -3.57
C VAL A 16 -1.31 -5.68 -4.85
N GLY A 17 -0.60 -5.72 -5.97
CA GLY A 17 -1.14 -5.36 -7.29
C GLY A 17 -2.28 -6.27 -7.71
N GLU A 18 -2.13 -7.59 -7.51
CA GLU A 18 -3.18 -8.57 -7.78
C GLU A 18 -4.44 -8.29 -6.95
N ILE A 19 -4.29 -8.04 -5.64
CA ILE A 19 -5.42 -7.68 -4.77
C ILE A 19 -6.17 -6.46 -5.34
N ILE A 20 -5.42 -5.42 -5.73
CA ILE A 20 -5.99 -4.20 -6.31
C ILE A 20 -6.70 -4.47 -7.63
N SER A 21 -6.08 -5.25 -8.52
CA SER A 21 -6.67 -5.66 -9.79
C SER A 21 -7.99 -6.40 -9.58
N ASP A 22 -8.02 -7.38 -8.68
CA ASP A 22 -9.22 -8.16 -8.36
C ASP A 22 -10.36 -7.27 -7.86
N GLY A 23 -10.05 -6.26 -7.03
CA GLY A 23 -11.04 -5.31 -6.54
C GLY A 23 -11.58 -4.38 -7.63
N MET A 24 -10.76 -4.01 -8.62
CA MET A 24 -11.20 -3.26 -9.81
C MET A 24 -12.10 -4.11 -10.70
N GLU A 25 -11.71 -5.36 -10.97
CA GLU A 25 -12.49 -6.30 -11.79
C GLU A 25 -13.86 -6.61 -11.19
N GLN A 26 -13.95 -6.64 -9.86
CA GLN A 26 -15.21 -6.79 -9.12
C GLN A 26 -16.03 -5.48 -9.04
N GLY A 27 -15.53 -4.37 -9.57
CA GLY A 27 -16.19 -3.06 -9.53
C GLY A 27 -16.24 -2.42 -8.15
N ILE A 28 -15.40 -2.89 -7.20
CA ILE A 28 -15.32 -2.36 -5.82
C ILE A 28 -14.46 -1.09 -5.80
N TRP A 29 -13.36 -1.09 -6.57
CA TRP A 29 -12.39 0.01 -6.62
C TRP A 29 -12.39 0.71 -7.98
N ASP A 30 -11.90 1.95 -8.00
CA ASP A 30 -11.86 2.80 -9.19
C ASP A 30 -10.94 2.21 -10.27
N GLU A 31 -11.51 1.82 -11.40
CA GLU A 31 -10.78 1.30 -12.55
C GLU A 31 -9.82 2.31 -13.22
N ASN A 32 -9.90 3.60 -12.88
CA ASN A 32 -9.10 4.65 -13.51
C ASN A 32 -7.79 4.96 -12.76
N ILE A 33 -7.55 4.34 -11.60
CA ILE A 33 -6.31 4.54 -10.85
C ILE A 33 -5.20 3.61 -11.34
N SER A 34 -3.96 4.04 -11.21
CA SER A 34 -2.78 3.26 -11.62
C SER A 34 -2.40 2.24 -10.54
N ILE A 35 -2.56 0.95 -10.84
CA ILE A 35 -2.13 -0.14 -9.93
C ILE A 35 -0.65 0.01 -9.56
N ASP A 36 0.20 0.38 -10.52
CA ASP A 36 1.63 0.54 -10.31
C ASP A 36 1.96 1.66 -9.32
N ASP A 37 1.23 2.79 -9.40
CA ASP A 37 1.42 3.91 -8.48
C ASP A 37 0.93 3.59 -7.08
N ILE A 38 -0.25 2.96 -6.96
CA ILE A 38 -0.82 2.57 -5.65
C ILE A 38 0.07 1.53 -4.97
N THR A 39 0.51 0.50 -5.69
CA THR A 39 1.40 -0.54 -5.14
C THR A 39 2.73 0.06 -4.71
N MET A 40 3.31 0.99 -5.49
CA MET A 40 4.57 1.64 -5.12
C MET A 40 4.42 2.49 -3.84
N LEU A 41 3.30 3.21 -3.69
CA LEU A 41 3.00 3.96 -2.47
C LEU A 41 2.76 3.04 -1.26
N TYR A 42 1.99 1.96 -1.45
CA TYR A 42 1.77 0.95 -0.42
C TYR A 42 3.07 0.28 0.01
N MET A 43 4.03 0.07 -0.88
CA MET A 43 5.31 -0.53 -0.51
C MET A 43 6.24 0.49 0.16
N GLY A 44 6.33 1.70 -0.39
CA GLY A 44 7.24 2.74 0.06
C GLY A 44 6.94 3.24 1.48
N ILE A 45 5.69 3.60 1.76
CA ILE A 45 5.33 4.24 3.03
C ILE A 45 5.56 3.30 4.24
N PRO A 46 5.09 2.04 4.25
CA PRO A 46 5.37 1.08 5.31
C PRO A 46 6.84 0.70 5.40
N LEU A 47 7.58 0.61 4.29
CA LEU A 47 9.01 0.34 4.33
C LEU A 47 9.76 1.45 5.08
N THR A 48 9.50 2.72 4.74
CA THR A 48 10.07 3.87 5.46
C THR A 48 9.66 3.88 6.93
N HIS A 49 8.39 3.59 7.25
CA HIS A 49 7.93 3.50 8.63
C HIS A 49 8.65 2.38 9.41
N ASN A 50 8.85 1.22 8.80
CA ASN A 50 9.52 0.08 9.41
C ASN A 50 11.00 0.35 9.70
N ILE A 51 11.70 1.04 8.78
CA ILE A 51 13.07 1.52 9.03
C ILE A 51 13.09 2.45 10.25
N ASN A 52 12.18 3.42 10.29
CA ASN A 52 12.07 4.36 11.42
C ASN A 52 11.72 3.66 12.74
N LEU A 53 10.91 2.61 12.72
CA LEU A 53 10.60 1.80 13.91
C LEU A 53 11.86 1.14 14.49
N ILE A 54 12.70 0.59 13.64
CA ILE A 54 13.97 -0.02 14.05
C ILE A 54 14.91 1.04 14.63
N LEU A 55 15.09 2.15 13.92
CA LEU A 55 15.98 3.25 14.34
C LEU A 55 15.53 3.92 15.64
N SER A 56 14.22 4.06 15.85
CA SER A 56 13.63 4.67 17.06
C SER A 56 13.51 3.70 18.25
N LYS A 57 14.04 2.47 18.14
CA LYS A 57 13.91 1.40 19.15
C LYS A 57 12.46 1.15 19.56
N GLY A 58 11.53 1.19 18.61
CA GLY A 58 10.13 0.82 18.82
C GLY A 58 9.28 1.83 19.60
N LYS A 59 9.73 3.07 19.81
CA LYS A 59 8.94 4.13 20.48
C LYS A 59 7.71 4.63 19.70
N ASN A 60 7.37 3.99 18.57
CA ASN A 60 6.38 4.50 17.63
C ASN A 60 5.03 3.76 17.71
N LYS A 61 3.93 4.49 17.49
CA LYS A 61 2.55 3.99 17.57
C LYS A 61 2.17 3.16 16.33
N LYS A 62 2.66 1.91 16.26
CA LYS A 62 2.41 0.97 15.13
C LYS A 62 0.94 0.92 14.71
N GLN A 63 0.03 0.75 15.67
CA GLN A 63 -1.41 0.68 15.39
C GLN A 63 -1.94 1.96 14.73
N GLN A 64 -1.47 3.12 15.18
CA GLN A 64 -1.88 4.41 14.62
C GLN A 64 -1.40 4.55 13.17
N PHE A 65 -0.19 4.05 12.87
CA PHE A 65 0.31 4.02 11.51
C PHE A 65 -0.52 3.10 10.62
N CYS A 66 -0.78 1.85 11.03
CA CYS A 66 -1.59 0.91 10.27
C CYS A 66 -2.99 1.48 9.97
N ASN A 67 -3.66 2.05 10.98
CA ASN A 67 -4.98 2.65 10.79
C ASN A 67 -4.93 3.81 9.76
N LYS A 68 -3.91 4.67 9.83
CA LYS A 68 -3.72 5.77 8.85
C LYS A 68 -3.44 5.26 7.45
N MET A 69 -2.65 4.19 7.32
CA MET A 69 -2.38 3.56 6.02
C MET A 69 -3.64 2.98 5.41
N MET A 70 -4.45 2.27 6.20
CA MET A 70 -5.73 1.74 5.72
C MET A 70 -6.65 2.86 5.24
N THR A 71 -6.82 3.92 6.04
CA THR A 71 -7.63 5.08 5.62
C THR A 71 -7.10 5.77 4.36
N LEU A 72 -5.77 5.83 4.19
CA LEU A 72 -5.17 6.38 2.98
C LEU A 72 -5.50 5.52 1.76
N LEU A 73 -5.31 4.20 1.86
CA LEU A 73 -5.60 3.25 0.78
C LEU A 73 -7.09 3.28 0.41
N GLU A 74 -7.99 3.24 1.39
CA GLU A 74 -9.44 3.35 1.17
C GLU A 74 -9.78 4.61 0.35
N ARG A 75 -9.20 5.76 0.69
CA ARG A 75 -9.44 7.00 -0.05
C ARG A 75 -8.87 7.00 -1.46
N MET A 76 -7.76 6.30 -1.68
CA MET A 76 -7.12 6.22 -3.00
C MET A 76 -7.82 5.23 -3.93
N LEU A 77 -8.42 4.17 -3.37
CA LEU A 77 -9.04 3.07 -4.11
C LEU A 77 -10.53 3.32 -4.42
N VAL A 78 -11.22 4.14 -3.63
CA VAL A 78 -12.65 4.43 -3.84
C VAL A 78 -12.84 5.36 -5.04
N LYS A 79 -13.86 5.08 -5.86
CA LYS A 79 -14.29 5.95 -6.96
C LYS A 79 -14.54 7.36 -6.46
N ASN A 80 -13.89 8.34 -7.08
CA ASN A 80 -14.29 9.72 -6.93
C ASN A 80 -15.66 9.88 -7.56
N SER A 81 -16.70 9.73 -6.74
CA SER A 81 -18.04 10.15 -7.10
C SER A 81 -18.01 11.67 -7.11
N THR A 82 -17.74 12.24 -8.27
CA THR A 82 -18.06 13.64 -8.54
C THR A 82 -19.51 13.82 -8.12
N ILE A 83 -19.74 14.64 -7.09
CA ILE A 83 -21.07 15.14 -6.74
C ILE A 83 -21.62 15.73 -8.04
N GLN A 84 -22.58 15.03 -8.66
CA GLN A 84 -23.34 15.52 -9.82
C GLN A 84 -24.18 16.73 -9.41
#